data_AF-F0XIC0-F1
#
_entry.id   AF-F0XIC0-F1
#
_cell.length_a   1.000
_cell.length_b   1.000
_cell.length_c   1.000
_cell.angle_alpha   90.00
_cell.angle_beta   90.00
_cell.angle_gamma   90.00
#
_symmetry.space_group_name_H-M   'P 1'
#
loop_
_entity.id
_entity.type
_entity.pdbx_description
1 polymer ?
#
loop_
_entity_poly.entity_id
_entity_poly.type
_entity_poly.pdbx_seq_one_letter_code
_entity_poly.pdbx_strand_id
1 'polypeptide(L)'
;MSIDSSRSSPLLEKLTPPGSPRSPTSADTSHSWLERNPDYRFEVLTDGNELPYVEYHFGPEGFNRPDIVDFYRNVRATIVRADLLRYMIMYAEGGVYADIDVEAIKPMSRFIPDRYNVRDIDMVVGVEIDEPDWKDHPILGPKSRSFCQWTFMCKPQIPVMMRLIEQIMHWLNGVAQRQGVSISEVVLDFDEIITGTGPSAFTEAILDYINEGRAGNNLVSWDHFHDLSESKLVSGVLVLTVEAFAAGQGHSDSGNHDARAALVRHHYHASNWPSRHPRYRHPVYGEVEKCNWNDDCVHQWDADVAAFKNLPENEQRRLIEEHERQEKEKEEEDRRRLEQQEEEERRNREDEENRRAAEEEERNRREEQNKLEEKANNKPATADEKKTETEREGKQQQT
;
A
#
# COMPACT_ATOMS: atom_id res chain seq x y z
N MET A 1 -5.26 -27.30 -0.89
CA MET A 1 -4.94 -26.84 0.47
C MET A 1 -5.59 -25.48 0.61
N SER A 2 -6.58 -25.37 1.50
CA SER A 2 -7.37 -24.15 1.69
C SER A 2 -6.49 -22.98 2.07
N ILE A 3 -6.63 -21.87 1.35
CA ILE A 3 -6.08 -20.57 1.73
C ILE A 3 -7.16 -19.93 2.60
N ASP A 4 -6.86 -19.85 3.88
CA ASP A 4 -7.64 -19.15 4.90
C ASP A 4 -7.46 -17.63 4.68
N SER A 5 -8.55 -16.91 4.36
CA SER A 5 -8.52 -15.47 4.02
C SER A 5 -8.51 -14.55 5.25
N SER A 6 -8.08 -15.03 6.42
CA SER A 6 -8.11 -14.30 7.69
C SER A 6 -6.78 -13.63 8.10
N ARG A 7 -5.78 -13.52 7.21
CA ARG A 7 -4.47 -12.91 7.53
C ARG A 7 -4.17 -11.70 6.65
N SER A 8 -4.42 -10.50 7.17
CA SER A 8 -3.74 -9.29 6.67
C SER A 8 -2.29 -9.30 7.18
N SER A 9 -1.38 -9.65 6.26
CA SER A 9 0.08 -9.72 6.44
C SER A 9 0.75 -8.51 5.76
N PRO A 10 1.83 -7.94 6.33
CA PRO A 10 2.66 -6.98 5.60
C PRO A 10 3.53 -7.76 4.60
N LEU A 11 3.23 -7.62 3.33
CA LEU A 11 4.14 -8.02 2.27
C LEU A 11 4.97 -6.79 1.90
N LEU A 12 6.27 -6.98 1.69
CA LEU A 12 7.24 -5.90 1.54
C LEU A 12 7.91 -6.01 0.16
N GLU A 13 7.89 -4.97 -0.67
CA GLU A 13 8.38 -5.04 -2.06
C GLU A 13 9.68 -4.25 -2.28
N LYS A 14 10.62 -4.84 -3.04
CA LYS A 14 11.91 -4.24 -3.39
C LYS A 14 12.33 -4.65 -4.81
N LEU A 15 12.85 -3.72 -5.60
CA LEU A 15 13.40 -4.02 -6.93
C LEU A 15 14.96 -3.99 -6.92
N THR A 16 15.64 -5.03 -7.41
CA THR A 16 17.12 -5.21 -7.53
C THR A 16 17.51 -5.77 -8.93
N PRO A 17 18.75 -6.07 -9.37
CA PRO A 17 19.06 -6.64 -10.72
C PRO A 17 19.02 -8.20 -10.81
N PRO A 18 18.92 -8.85 -12.00
CA PRO A 18 18.11 -10.06 -12.25
C PRO A 18 18.52 -11.41 -11.61
N GLY A 19 17.50 -12.21 -11.21
CA GLY A 19 17.62 -13.63 -10.83
C GLY A 19 16.30 -14.33 -10.35
N SER A 20 15.58 -14.96 -11.29
CA SER A 20 14.45 -15.95 -11.16
C SER A 20 13.05 -15.52 -10.63
N PRO A 21 11.93 -16.14 -11.10
CA PRO A 21 10.56 -15.64 -10.89
C PRO A 21 9.66 -16.52 -9.99
N ARG A 22 8.56 -15.97 -9.41
CA ARG A 22 7.25 -16.64 -9.17
C ARG A 22 6.11 -15.76 -8.58
N SER A 23 4.94 -16.41 -8.45
CA SER A 23 3.47 -16.16 -8.54
C SER A 23 2.67 -15.28 -7.53
N PRO A 24 1.37 -14.98 -7.81
CA PRO A 24 0.68 -13.75 -7.40
C PRO A 24 -0.59 -13.91 -6.52
N THR A 25 -0.84 -12.91 -5.65
CA THR A 25 -2.17 -12.43 -5.20
C THR A 25 -2.13 -10.98 -4.64
N SER A 26 -0.93 -10.38 -4.54
CA SER A 26 -0.59 -8.95 -4.61
C SER A 26 -0.67 -8.36 -6.03
N ALA A 27 -1.43 -9.04 -6.90
CA ALA A 27 -1.10 -9.12 -8.33
C ALA A 27 -1.08 -7.75 -9.00
N ASP A 28 -2.12 -6.94 -8.87
CA ASP A 28 -2.27 -5.75 -9.72
C ASP A 28 -1.27 -4.61 -9.40
N THR A 29 -1.01 -4.34 -8.11
CA THR A 29 -0.04 -3.31 -7.70
C THR A 29 1.39 -3.77 -8.02
N SER A 30 1.76 -4.99 -7.62
CA SER A 30 3.08 -5.57 -7.91
C SER A 30 3.35 -5.74 -9.42
N HIS A 31 2.31 -6.08 -10.20
CA HIS A 31 2.39 -6.16 -11.66
C HIS A 31 2.73 -4.81 -12.28
N SER A 32 2.18 -3.70 -11.76
CA SER A 32 2.49 -2.37 -12.28
C SER A 32 4.00 -2.06 -12.19
N TRP A 33 4.65 -2.45 -11.10
CA TRP A 33 6.10 -2.25 -10.93
C TRP A 33 6.91 -3.04 -11.96
N LEU A 34 6.56 -4.32 -12.17
CA LEU A 34 7.19 -5.18 -13.18
C LEU A 34 6.97 -4.68 -14.61
N GLU A 35 5.75 -4.28 -14.95
CA GLU A 35 5.40 -3.80 -16.29
C GLU A 35 6.08 -2.47 -16.63
N ARG A 36 6.15 -1.55 -15.66
CA ARG A 36 6.79 -0.24 -15.85
C ARG A 36 8.30 -0.33 -15.82
N ASN A 37 8.87 -1.35 -15.17
CA ASN A 37 10.31 -1.44 -14.92
C ASN A 37 10.86 -2.84 -15.30
N PRO A 38 10.73 -3.28 -16.56
CA PRO A 38 11.07 -4.65 -16.97
C PRO A 38 12.57 -5.00 -16.82
N ASP A 39 13.44 -3.98 -16.78
CA ASP A 39 14.89 -4.14 -16.64
C ASP A 39 15.34 -4.29 -15.17
N TYR A 40 14.40 -4.25 -14.23
CA TYR A 40 14.65 -4.42 -12.80
C TYR A 40 14.15 -5.80 -12.36
N ARG A 41 14.93 -6.54 -11.57
CA ARG A 41 14.44 -7.65 -10.73
C ARG A 41 13.53 -7.08 -9.66
N PHE A 42 12.53 -7.87 -9.33
CA PHE A 42 11.54 -7.61 -8.31
C PHE A 42 11.65 -8.69 -7.26
N GLU A 43 11.54 -8.29 -6.01
CA GLU A 43 11.61 -9.15 -4.84
C GLU A 43 10.53 -8.74 -3.86
N VAL A 44 9.77 -9.73 -3.39
CA VAL A 44 8.80 -9.55 -2.31
C VAL A 44 9.31 -10.34 -1.12
N LEU A 45 9.53 -9.65 -0.02
CA LEU A 45 9.76 -10.25 1.27
C LEU A 45 8.41 -10.47 1.97
N THR A 46 8.33 -11.62 2.60
CA THR A 46 7.14 -12.21 3.20
C THR A 46 7.51 -12.69 4.60
N ASP A 47 6.50 -12.95 5.44
CA ASP A 47 6.68 -13.55 6.77
C ASP A 47 7.53 -14.84 6.73
N GLY A 48 7.57 -15.55 5.59
CA GLY A 48 8.32 -16.79 5.41
C GLY A 48 9.81 -16.63 5.08
N ASN A 49 10.26 -15.45 4.66
CA ASN A 49 11.65 -15.23 4.22
C ASN A 49 12.33 -13.99 4.84
N GLU A 50 11.62 -13.18 5.62
CA GLU A 50 12.18 -11.98 6.28
C GLU A 50 13.35 -12.29 7.24
N LEU A 51 13.20 -13.26 8.15
CA LEU A 51 14.25 -13.57 9.13
C LEU A 51 15.49 -14.18 8.46
N PRO A 52 15.38 -15.17 7.53
CA PRO A 52 16.52 -15.61 6.75
C PRO A 52 17.24 -14.49 5.99
N TYR A 53 16.50 -13.51 5.44
CA TYR A 53 17.10 -12.35 4.78
C TYR A 53 17.92 -11.51 5.77
N VAL A 54 17.36 -11.23 6.94
CA VAL A 54 18.04 -10.51 8.02
C VAL A 54 19.29 -11.25 8.49
N GLU A 55 19.18 -12.56 8.74
CA GLU A 55 20.29 -13.41 9.15
C GLU A 55 21.42 -13.46 8.10
N TYR A 56 21.07 -13.50 6.81
CA TYR A 56 22.03 -13.49 5.71
C TYR A 56 22.79 -12.16 5.64
N HIS A 57 22.09 -11.02 5.66
CA HIS A 57 22.74 -9.71 5.49
C HIS A 57 23.38 -9.18 6.77
N PHE A 58 22.78 -9.39 7.94
CA PHE A 58 23.25 -8.80 9.21
C PHE A 58 23.95 -9.82 10.12
N GLY A 59 23.93 -11.11 9.78
CA GLY A 59 24.67 -12.14 10.51
C GLY A 59 26.19 -12.05 10.34
N PRO A 60 26.94 -13.01 10.93
CA PRO A 60 28.41 -12.98 10.98
C PRO A 60 29.12 -12.86 9.63
N GLU A 61 28.54 -13.44 8.58
CA GLU A 61 29.10 -13.44 7.21
C GLU A 61 28.72 -12.20 6.39
N GLY A 62 27.78 -11.39 6.88
CA GLY A 62 27.33 -10.15 6.24
C GLY A 62 27.94 -8.92 6.92
N PHE A 63 27.09 -8.02 7.42
CA PHE A 63 27.51 -6.83 8.16
C PHE A 63 28.01 -7.14 9.58
N ASN A 64 27.93 -8.39 10.04
CA ASN A 64 28.36 -8.83 11.36
C ASN A 64 27.73 -7.99 12.49
N ARG A 65 26.41 -7.86 12.44
CA ARG A 65 25.55 -7.20 13.42
C ARG A 65 24.59 -8.20 14.08
N PRO A 66 25.11 -9.17 14.86
CA PRO A 66 24.28 -10.16 15.53
C PRO A 66 23.29 -9.51 16.51
N ASP A 67 23.59 -8.32 17.03
CA ASP A 67 22.68 -7.52 17.85
C ASP A 67 21.42 -7.09 17.08
N ILE A 68 21.54 -6.73 15.79
CA ILE A 68 20.39 -6.43 14.93
C ILE A 68 19.57 -7.70 14.66
N VAL A 69 20.24 -8.81 14.36
CA VAL A 69 19.59 -10.11 14.08
C VAL A 69 18.78 -10.57 15.30
N ASP A 70 19.40 -10.56 16.48
CA ASP A 70 18.77 -10.97 17.73
C ASP A 70 17.64 -10.02 18.12
N PHE A 71 17.83 -8.71 17.94
CA PHE A 71 16.76 -7.74 18.16
C PHE A 71 15.56 -8.01 17.23
N TYR A 72 15.80 -8.15 15.92
CA TYR A 72 14.75 -8.42 14.93
C TYR A 72 13.98 -9.70 15.27
N ARG A 73 14.66 -10.76 15.74
CA ARG A 73 14.00 -12.00 16.15
C ARG A 73 13.02 -11.81 17.32
N ASN A 74 13.24 -10.82 18.18
CA ASN A 74 12.42 -10.57 19.37
C ASN A 74 11.28 -9.55 19.16
N VAL A 75 11.28 -8.78 18.07
CA VAL A 75 10.18 -7.85 17.76
C VAL A 75 8.94 -8.63 17.32
N ARG A 76 7.82 -8.51 18.05
CA ARG A 76 6.54 -9.15 17.67
C ARG A 76 5.52 -8.21 17.03
N ALA A 77 5.64 -6.90 17.23
CA ALA A 77 4.77 -5.92 16.60
C ALA A 77 5.00 -5.92 15.09
N THR A 78 4.02 -6.43 14.34
CA THR A 78 4.10 -6.67 12.89
C THR A 78 4.48 -5.41 12.10
N ILE A 79 3.92 -4.25 12.46
CA ILE A 79 4.23 -2.96 11.81
C ILE A 79 5.67 -2.52 12.08
N VAL A 80 6.17 -2.65 13.32
CA VAL A 80 7.57 -2.34 13.66
C VAL A 80 8.54 -3.26 12.92
N ARG A 81 8.19 -4.55 12.75
CA ARG A 81 8.98 -5.48 11.92
C ARG A 81 9.06 -5.00 10.48
N ALA A 82 7.92 -4.62 9.88
CA ALA A 82 7.88 -4.13 8.51
C ALA A 82 8.69 -2.84 8.32
N ASP A 83 8.56 -1.89 9.25
CA ASP A 83 9.34 -0.65 9.26
C ASP A 83 10.86 -0.93 9.38
N LEU A 84 11.27 -1.78 10.31
CA LEU A 84 12.68 -2.19 10.42
C LEU A 84 13.18 -2.87 9.15
N LEU A 85 12.39 -3.81 8.63
CA LEU A 85 12.78 -4.61 7.48
C LEU A 85 13.00 -3.71 6.26
N ARG A 86 12.15 -2.71 5.99
CA ARG A 86 12.38 -1.78 4.87
C ARG A 86 13.69 -1.02 5.02
N TYR A 87 14.04 -0.54 6.21
CA TYR A 87 15.30 0.19 6.40
C TYR A 87 16.52 -0.75 6.30
N MET A 88 16.41 -1.97 6.80
CA MET A 88 17.45 -3.00 6.71
C MET A 88 17.72 -3.42 5.27
N ILE A 89 16.66 -3.61 4.48
CA ILE A 89 16.71 -3.87 3.05
C ILE A 89 17.43 -2.74 2.30
N MET A 90 17.04 -1.50 2.59
CA MET A 90 17.56 -0.32 1.92
C MET A 90 19.00 -0.01 2.33
N TYR A 91 19.40 -0.32 3.56
CA TYR A 91 20.81 -0.31 3.95
C TYR A 91 21.61 -1.39 3.22
N ALA A 92 21.08 -2.62 3.16
CA ALA A 92 21.82 -3.77 2.63
C ALA A 92 22.10 -3.66 1.13
N GLU A 93 21.12 -3.26 0.32
CA GLU A 93 21.27 -3.25 -1.15
C GLU A 93 20.84 -1.93 -1.81
N GLY A 94 20.19 -1.01 -1.08
CA GLY A 94 19.58 0.18 -1.68
C GLY A 94 18.51 -0.17 -2.71
N GLY A 95 18.41 0.64 -3.75
CA GLY A 95 17.43 0.48 -4.82
C GLY A 95 16.19 1.32 -4.54
N VAL A 96 15.01 0.76 -4.84
CA VAL A 96 13.71 1.38 -4.57
C VAL A 96 12.90 0.46 -3.67
N TYR A 97 12.33 1.06 -2.64
CA TYR A 97 11.36 0.44 -1.76
C TYR A 97 9.97 0.97 -2.08
N ALA A 98 8.97 0.09 -2.05
CA ALA A 98 7.57 0.45 -2.07
C ALA A 98 6.76 -0.52 -1.18
N ASP A 99 5.77 0.00 -0.46
CA ASP A 99 4.79 -0.85 0.21
C ASP A 99 3.96 -1.63 -0.83
N ILE A 100 3.47 -2.81 -0.47
CA ILE A 100 2.72 -3.70 -1.38
C ILE A 100 1.46 -3.04 -1.99
N ASP A 101 0.85 -2.12 -1.26
CA ASP A 101 -0.33 -1.38 -1.68
C ASP A 101 0.01 -0.11 -2.49
N VAL A 102 1.21 -0.04 -3.07
CA VAL A 102 1.64 1.03 -3.96
C VAL A 102 1.67 0.57 -5.42
N GLU A 103 0.96 1.29 -6.28
CA GLU A 103 1.00 1.13 -7.74
C GLU A 103 2.03 2.09 -8.37
N ALA A 104 2.83 1.60 -9.32
CA ALA A 104 3.69 2.43 -10.17
C ALA A 104 2.89 3.04 -11.34
N ILE A 105 2.61 4.34 -11.26
CA ILE A 105 2.00 5.10 -12.37
C ILE A 105 3.02 5.35 -13.48
N LYS A 106 4.27 5.64 -13.11
CA LYS A 106 5.38 5.96 -14.02
C LYS A 106 6.58 5.03 -13.80
N PRO A 107 7.42 4.81 -14.83
CA PRO A 107 8.66 4.07 -14.65
C PRO A 107 9.65 4.83 -13.76
N MET A 108 10.51 4.11 -13.05
CA MET A 108 11.53 4.67 -12.13
C MET A 108 12.51 5.62 -12.82
N SER A 109 12.70 5.48 -14.13
CA SER A 109 13.48 6.43 -14.94
C SER A 109 12.92 7.85 -14.93
N ARG A 110 11.70 8.07 -14.43
CA ARG A 110 11.07 9.38 -14.25
C ARG A 110 11.16 9.93 -12.82
N PHE A 111 11.65 9.15 -11.86
CA PHE A 111 11.66 9.56 -10.45
C PHE A 111 12.72 10.64 -10.17
N ILE A 112 13.77 10.69 -10.98
CA ILE A 112 14.78 11.74 -10.95
C ILE A 112 14.57 12.65 -12.17
N PRO A 113 14.18 13.92 -11.99
CA PRO A 113 14.06 14.85 -13.10
C PRO A 113 15.38 15.06 -13.85
N ASP A 114 15.33 15.15 -15.18
CA ASP A 114 16.51 15.26 -16.07
C ASP A 114 17.47 16.42 -15.74
N ARG A 115 17.01 17.43 -14.98
CA ARG A 115 17.83 18.56 -14.53
C ARG A 115 18.85 18.18 -13.44
N TYR A 116 18.69 17.03 -12.80
CA TYR A 116 19.62 16.53 -11.80
C TYR A 116 20.57 15.49 -12.38
N ASN A 117 21.80 15.53 -11.90
CA ASN A 117 22.79 14.49 -12.15
C ASN A 117 22.66 13.40 -11.09
N VAL A 118 22.32 12.18 -11.51
CA VAL A 118 22.13 11.00 -10.63
C VAL A 118 23.35 10.74 -9.73
N ARG A 119 24.57 11.10 -10.18
CA ARG A 119 25.79 10.91 -9.38
C ARG A 119 25.81 11.72 -8.09
N ASP A 120 25.10 12.85 -8.08
CA ASP A 120 25.06 13.79 -6.96
C ASP A 120 23.91 13.47 -5.98
N ILE A 121 23.17 12.38 -6.22
CA ILE A 121 22.03 11.93 -5.42
C ILE A 121 22.38 10.64 -4.71
N ASP A 122 22.19 10.60 -3.40
CA ASP A 122 22.32 9.44 -2.53
C ASP A 122 20.97 8.85 -2.13
N MET A 123 19.93 9.69 -2.06
CA MET A 123 18.58 9.33 -1.65
C MET A 123 17.54 10.17 -2.40
N VAL A 124 16.40 9.59 -2.75
CA VAL A 124 15.21 10.31 -3.22
C VAL A 124 14.03 9.96 -2.32
N VAL A 125 13.37 10.99 -1.81
CA VAL A 125 12.15 10.89 -0.99
C VAL A 125 11.11 11.86 -1.53
N GLY A 126 9.83 11.59 -1.29
CA GLY A 126 8.75 12.54 -1.51
C GLY A 126 8.33 13.17 -0.18
N VAL A 127 7.75 14.37 -0.23
CA VAL A 127 6.94 14.86 0.90
C VAL A 127 5.64 14.05 0.92
N GLU A 128 5.22 13.60 2.10
CA GLU A 128 3.93 12.91 2.31
C GLU A 128 2.92 13.88 2.90
N ILE A 129 3.15 14.37 4.11
CA ILE A 129 2.28 15.34 4.78
C ILE A 129 3.04 16.66 4.93
N ASP A 130 2.41 17.74 4.45
CA ASP A 130 2.92 19.11 4.55
C ASP A 130 1.86 20.04 5.15
N GLU A 131 1.66 19.90 6.45
CA GLU A 131 0.69 20.64 7.26
C GLU A 131 1.40 21.30 8.46
N PRO A 132 2.38 22.18 8.23
CA PRO A 132 3.26 22.68 9.30
C PRO A 132 2.52 23.53 10.34
N ASP A 133 1.36 24.10 10.00
CA ASP A 133 0.53 24.88 10.94
C ASP A 133 0.06 24.03 12.13
N TRP A 134 -0.05 22.72 11.93
CA TRP A 134 -0.47 21.77 12.96
C TRP A 134 0.69 21.19 13.79
N LYS A 135 1.94 21.62 13.58
CA LYS A 135 3.13 21.03 14.22
C LYS A 135 3.11 21.01 15.75
N ASP A 136 2.41 21.98 16.36
CA ASP A 136 2.31 22.15 17.81
C ASP A 136 1.04 21.50 18.39
N HIS A 137 0.17 20.96 17.54
CA HIS A 137 -1.03 20.24 17.98
C HIS A 137 -0.64 18.89 18.60
N PRO A 138 -1.20 18.51 19.76
CA PRO A 138 -0.74 17.33 20.52
C PRO A 138 -0.89 15.99 19.79
N ILE A 139 -1.96 15.81 18.99
CA ILE A 139 -2.23 14.56 18.24
C ILE A 139 -1.71 14.63 16.79
N LEU A 140 -1.96 15.73 16.09
CA LEU A 140 -1.59 15.91 14.69
C LEU A 140 -0.12 16.32 14.47
N GLY A 141 0.46 17.08 15.38
CA GLY A 141 1.80 17.66 15.22
C GLY A 141 2.92 16.66 14.92
N PRO A 142 2.97 15.48 15.56
CA PRO A 142 3.99 14.48 15.26
C PRO A 142 4.00 14.01 13.80
N LYS A 143 2.85 14.04 13.11
CA LYS A 143 2.68 13.55 11.73
C LYS A 143 2.49 14.67 10.70
N SER A 144 2.39 15.92 11.12
CA SER A 144 2.02 17.03 10.24
C SER A 144 3.09 17.43 9.23
N ARG A 145 4.31 16.91 9.40
CA ARG A 145 5.48 17.20 8.58
C ARG A 145 6.24 15.91 8.36
N SER A 146 6.02 15.25 7.23
CA SER A 146 6.60 13.93 6.98
C SER A 146 7.05 13.72 5.55
N PHE A 147 8.22 13.11 5.40
CA PHE A 147 8.62 12.45 4.16
C PHE A 147 7.93 11.10 4.03
N CYS A 148 7.58 10.77 2.79
CA CYS A 148 7.01 9.50 2.37
C CYS A 148 7.99 8.36 2.67
N GLN A 149 7.61 7.49 3.61
CA GLN A 149 8.39 6.31 3.98
C GLN A 149 7.95 5.03 3.27
N TRP A 150 6.74 5.03 2.72
CA TRP A 150 6.14 3.89 2.02
C TRP A 150 6.59 3.80 0.55
N THR A 151 7.31 4.81 0.04
CA THR A 151 8.07 4.73 -1.21
C THR A 151 9.28 5.67 -1.18
N PHE A 152 10.48 5.13 -1.36
CA PHE A 152 11.70 5.92 -1.46
C PHE A 152 12.82 5.12 -2.15
N MET A 153 13.88 5.81 -2.55
CA MET A 153 15.05 5.17 -3.13
C MET A 153 16.34 5.67 -2.51
N CYS A 154 17.33 4.80 -2.39
CA CYS A 154 18.65 5.19 -1.92
C CYS A 154 19.77 4.28 -2.44
N LYS A 155 21.01 4.78 -2.33
CA LYS A 155 22.20 3.93 -2.46
C LYS A 155 22.30 2.96 -1.27
N PRO A 156 22.89 1.77 -1.44
CA PRO A 156 23.21 0.91 -0.31
C PRO A 156 24.15 1.61 0.67
N GLN A 157 24.06 1.22 1.94
CA GLN A 157 24.95 1.62 3.02
C GLN A 157 25.01 3.13 3.30
N ILE A 158 23.97 3.89 2.91
CA ILE A 158 23.90 5.30 3.30
C ILE A 158 23.73 5.42 4.83
N PRO A 159 24.47 6.32 5.50
CA PRO A 159 24.53 6.34 6.98
C PRO A 159 23.19 6.52 7.68
N VAL A 160 22.26 7.27 7.07
CA VAL A 160 20.92 7.50 7.63
C VAL A 160 20.11 6.22 7.84
N MET A 161 20.24 5.21 6.96
CA MET A 161 19.48 3.96 7.10
C MET A 161 19.95 3.15 8.30
N MET A 162 21.28 3.03 8.54
CA MET A 162 21.79 2.36 9.74
C MET A 162 21.42 3.12 11.01
N ARG A 163 21.52 4.45 10.99
CA ARG A 163 21.11 5.27 12.15
C ARG A 163 19.66 5.07 12.51
N LEU A 164 18.77 5.01 11.52
CA LEU A 164 17.35 4.77 11.76
C LEU A 164 17.10 3.39 12.38
N ILE A 165 17.77 2.33 11.88
CA ILE A 165 17.70 0.99 12.48
C ILE A 165 18.14 1.02 13.96
N GLU A 166 19.28 1.63 14.26
CA GLU A 166 19.81 1.72 15.62
C GLU A 166 18.96 2.60 16.55
N GLN A 167 18.40 3.69 16.03
CA GLN A 167 17.47 4.55 16.76
C GLN A 167 16.20 3.79 17.13
N ILE A 168 15.62 3.02 16.20
CA ILE A 168 14.45 2.17 16.47
C ILE A 168 14.78 1.12 17.53
N MET A 169 15.95 0.47 17.43
CA MET A 169 16.42 -0.47 18.44
C MET A 169 16.50 0.17 19.82
N HIS A 170 17.11 1.36 19.91
CA HIS A 170 17.24 2.09 21.16
C HIS A 170 15.87 2.50 21.72
N TRP A 171 15.01 3.06 20.87
CA TRP A 171 13.67 3.50 21.22
C TRP A 171 12.82 2.35 21.76
N LEU A 172 12.73 1.22 21.07
CA LEU A 172 11.89 0.09 21.48
C LEU A 172 12.41 -0.57 22.76
N ASN A 173 13.74 -0.64 22.95
CA ASN A 173 14.32 -1.04 24.24
C ASN A 173 13.89 -0.09 25.36
N GLY A 174 13.87 1.22 25.10
CA GLY A 174 13.38 2.22 26.04
C GLY A 174 11.89 2.05 26.37
N VAL A 175 11.05 1.77 25.37
CA VAL A 175 9.61 1.46 25.59
C VAL A 175 9.46 0.21 26.46
N ALA A 176 10.17 -0.87 26.13
CA ALA A 176 10.15 -2.11 26.90
C ALA A 176 10.53 -1.90 28.37
N GLN A 177 11.57 -1.11 28.62
CA GLN A 177 11.98 -0.73 29.98
C GLN A 177 10.91 0.08 30.71
N ARG A 178 10.28 1.07 30.06
CA ARG A 178 9.20 1.87 30.66
C ARG A 178 7.97 1.03 31.00
N GLN A 179 7.64 0.07 30.15
CA GLN A 179 6.53 -0.86 30.38
C GLN A 179 6.89 -2.00 31.34
N GLY A 180 8.18 -2.21 31.65
CA GLY A 180 8.64 -3.28 32.52
C GLY A 180 8.49 -4.68 31.90
N VAL A 181 8.53 -4.77 30.57
CA VAL A 181 8.31 -6.02 29.81
C VAL A 181 9.48 -6.30 28.86
N SER A 182 9.50 -7.49 28.27
CA SER A 182 10.44 -7.80 27.19
C SER A 182 10.02 -7.14 25.86
N ILE A 183 10.95 -6.97 24.91
CA ILE A 183 10.64 -6.43 23.57
C ILE A 183 9.46 -7.15 22.90
N SER A 184 9.37 -8.47 23.09
CA SER A 184 8.32 -9.30 22.49
C SER A 184 6.92 -9.09 23.08
N GLU A 185 6.82 -8.36 24.19
CA GLU A 185 5.60 -8.09 24.95
C GLU A 185 5.22 -6.61 24.94
N VAL A 186 6.00 -5.77 24.27
CA VAL A 186 5.71 -4.35 24.12
C VAL A 186 4.38 -4.17 23.40
N VAL A 187 3.51 -3.34 23.99
CA VAL A 187 2.27 -2.88 23.38
C VAL A 187 2.46 -1.44 22.97
N LEU A 188 2.14 -1.11 21.71
CA LEU A 188 2.31 0.24 21.15
C LEU A 188 0.95 0.77 20.70
N ASP A 189 0.71 2.05 20.99
CA ASP A 189 -0.36 2.80 20.33
C ASP A 189 0.06 3.30 18.93
N PHE A 190 -0.88 3.93 18.22
CA PHE A 190 -0.63 4.44 16.87
C PHE A 190 0.48 5.50 16.84
N ASP A 191 0.47 6.45 17.77
CA ASP A 191 1.38 7.59 17.76
C ASP A 191 2.80 7.18 18.14
N GLU A 192 2.94 6.19 19.03
CA GLU A 192 4.23 5.56 19.34
C GLU A 192 4.85 4.89 18.10
N ILE A 193 4.06 4.24 17.24
CA ILE A 193 4.57 3.66 16.00
C ILE A 193 5.03 4.76 15.03
N ILE A 194 4.19 5.77 14.81
CA ILE A 194 4.48 6.88 13.90
C ILE A 194 5.77 7.60 14.29
N THR A 195 5.96 7.84 15.58
CA THR A 195 7.11 8.57 16.13
C THR A 195 8.34 7.71 16.37
N GLY A 196 8.16 6.41 16.60
CA GLY A 196 9.23 5.47 16.92
C GLY A 196 9.88 4.83 15.70
N THR A 197 9.09 4.46 14.69
CA THR A 197 9.54 3.66 13.53
C THR A 197 8.98 4.15 12.20
N GLY A 198 7.87 4.87 12.26
CA GLY A 198 7.12 5.35 11.12
C GLY A 198 7.64 6.67 10.52
N PRO A 199 6.76 7.44 9.85
CA PRO A 199 7.17 8.54 8.99
C PRO A 199 7.88 9.66 9.75
N SER A 200 7.54 9.90 11.02
CA SER A 200 8.19 10.95 11.81
C SER A 200 9.63 10.58 12.16
N ALA A 201 9.87 9.33 12.59
CA ALA A 201 11.23 8.84 12.86
C ALA A 201 12.11 8.89 11.60
N PHE A 202 11.54 8.45 10.47
CA PHE A 202 12.20 8.52 9.16
C PHE A 202 12.54 9.95 8.76
N THR A 203 11.60 10.88 8.95
CA THR A 203 11.76 12.29 8.59
C THR A 203 12.86 12.96 9.40
N GLU A 204 12.84 12.81 10.73
CA GLU A 204 13.86 13.39 11.60
C GLU A 204 15.25 12.82 11.29
N ALA A 205 15.38 11.50 11.05
CA ALA A 205 16.66 10.90 10.68
C ALA A 205 17.23 11.46 9.36
N ILE A 206 16.38 11.77 8.38
CA ILE A 206 16.79 12.39 7.12
C ILE A 206 17.16 13.87 7.31
N LEU A 207 16.40 14.62 8.11
CA LEU A 207 16.74 16.00 8.44
C LEU A 207 18.08 16.08 9.17
N ASP A 208 18.34 15.17 10.12
CA ASP A 208 19.63 15.04 10.79
C ASP A 208 20.74 14.73 9.78
N TYR A 209 20.51 13.82 8.83
CA TYR A 209 21.47 13.51 7.77
C TYR A 209 21.79 14.72 6.89
N ILE A 210 20.76 15.46 6.44
CA ILE A 210 20.92 16.67 5.63
C ILE A 210 21.73 17.74 6.38
N ASN A 211 21.57 17.77 7.70
CA ASN A 211 22.20 18.71 8.61
C ASN A 211 23.58 18.28 9.13
N GLU A 212 24.11 17.14 8.71
CA GLU A 212 25.46 16.73 9.08
C GLU A 212 26.50 17.80 8.72
N GLY A 213 27.27 18.23 9.73
CA GLY A 213 28.28 19.28 9.59
C GLY A 213 27.72 20.71 9.45
N ARG A 214 26.40 20.90 9.55
CA ARG A 214 25.76 22.23 9.60
C ARG A 214 25.57 22.69 11.05
N ALA A 215 25.53 24.00 11.25
CA ALA A 215 25.31 24.60 12.58
C ALA A 215 24.67 25.99 12.47
N GLY A 216 24.02 26.41 13.56
CA GLY A 216 23.41 27.73 13.68
C GLY A 216 22.40 28.00 12.57
N ASN A 217 22.47 29.18 11.96
CA ASN A 217 21.51 29.62 10.94
C ASN A 217 21.63 28.86 9.59
N ASN A 218 22.59 27.94 9.45
CA ASN A 218 22.75 27.13 8.25
C ASN A 218 21.98 25.80 8.31
N LEU A 219 21.30 25.52 9.43
CA LEU A 219 20.45 24.34 9.58
C LEU A 219 19.26 24.41 8.61
N VAL A 220 18.94 23.27 8.03
CA VAL A 220 17.79 23.04 7.16
C VAL A 220 16.67 22.50 8.03
N SER A 221 15.60 23.28 8.20
CA SER A 221 14.35 22.85 8.83
C SER A 221 13.36 22.32 7.80
N TRP A 222 12.23 21.78 8.27
CA TRP A 222 11.09 21.43 7.43
C TRP A 222 10.63 22.56 6.51
N ASP A 223 10.74 23.82 6.95
CA ASP A 223 10.34 25.00 6.16
C ASP A 223 11.05 25.07 4.80
N HIS A 224 12.19 24.40 4.64
CA HIS A 224 12.86 24.29 3.36
C HIS A 224 12.12 23.41 2.34
N PHE A 225 11.28 22.49 2.83
CA PHE A 225 10.51 21.50 2.09
C PHE A 225 8.99 21.73 2.18
N HIS A 226 8.56 22.82 2.81
CA HIS A 226 7.18 23.28 2.79
C HIS A 226 6.84 23.94 1.44
N ASP A 227 5.62 23.71 0.95
CA ASP A 227 5.05 24.29 -0.26
C ASP A 227 5.96 24.13 -1.50
N LEU A 228 6.43 22.89 -1.71
CA LEU A 228 7.29 22.57 -2.85
C LEU A 228 6.51 22.52 -4.15
N SER A 229 6.71 23.53 -5.00
CA SER A 229 6.30 23.52 -6.40
C SER A 229 7.23 22.70 -7.31
N GLU A 230 8.48 22.50 -6.91
CA GLU A 230 9.45 21.66 -7.60
C GLU A 230 10.37 20.92 -6.62
N SER A 231 10.93 19.79 -7.06
CA SER A 231 11.88 19.03 -6.24
C SER A 231 13.15 19.82 -5.92
N LYS A 232 13.79 19.51 -4.78
CA LYS A 232 15.01 20.15 -4.29
C LYS A 232 16.06 19.11 -3.92
N LEU A 233 17.32 19.35 -4.31
CA LEU A 233 18.46 18.53 -3.93
C LEU A 233 19.26 19.23 -2.82
N VAL A 234 19.35 18.61 -1.65
CA VAL A 234 20.10 19.13 -0.49
C VAL A 234 20.92 18.02 0.13
N SER A 235 22.23 18.21 0.26
CA SER A 235 23.14 17.24 0.89
C SER A 235 23.01 15.81 0.33
N GLY A 236 22.85 15.66 -0.98
CA GLY A 236 22.66 14.34 -1.63
C GLY A 236 21.25 13.77 -1.53
N VAL A 237 20.32 14.43 -0.84
CA VAL A 237 18.91 14.01 -0.75
C VAL A 237 18.08 14.84 -1.73
N LEU A 238 17.49 14.17 -2.72
CA LEU A 238 16.51 14.76 -3.63
C LEU A 238 15.11 14.61 -3.02
N VAL A 239 14.52 15.71 -2.60
CA VAL A 239 13.15 15.77 -2.07
C VAL A 239 12.20 16.14 -3.19
N LEU A 240 11.24 15.25 -3.47
CA LEU A 240 10.16 15.44 -4.44
C LEU A 240 8.94 16.11 -3.79
N THR A 241 8.09 16.71 -4.63
CA THR A 241 6.84 17.35 -4.20
C THR A 241 5.85 16.33 -3.64
N VAL A 242 4.83 16.80 -2.90
CA VAL A 242 3.73 15.94 -2.40
C VAL A 242 3.08 15.16 -3.54
N GLU A 243 2.74 15.84 -4.63
CA GLU A 243 2.11 15.24 -5.82
C GLU A 243 2.95 14.11 -6.45
N ALA A 244 4.27 14.05 -6.22
CA ALA A 244 5.11 13.02 -6.83
C ALA A 244 4.85 11.64 -6.26
N PHE A 245 4.84 11.50 -4.93
CA PHE A 245 4.58 10.23 -4.27
C PHE A 245 3.19 10.19 -3.65
N ALA A 246 2.79 11.19 -2.87
CA ALA A 246 1.54 11.17 -2.10
C ALA A 246 0.34 11.81 -2.80
N ALA A 247 0.21 11.61 -4.12
CA ALA A 247 -0.89 12.22 -4.88
C ALA A 247 -2.28 11.78 -4.39
N GLY A 248 -3.26 12.68 -4.40
CA GLY A 248 -4.67 12.34 -4.21
C GLY A 248 -5.11 11.96 -2.79
N GLN A 249 -4.33 12.29 -1.75
CA GLN A 249 -4.70 12.07 -0.33
C GLN A 249 -5.71 13.08 0.24
N GLY A 250 -6.05 14.13 -0.53
CA GLY A 250 -7.07 15.11 -0.15
C GLY A 250 -6.63 16.18 0.85
N HIS A 251 -5.32 16.26 1.14
CA HIS A 251 -4.66 17.32 1.91
C HIS A 251 -3.28 17.64 1.33
N SER A 252 -2.56 18.60 1.91
CA SER A 252 -1.20 19.03 1.54
C SER A 252 -1.01 19.34 0.05
N ASP A 253 -2.05 19.91 -0.58
CA ASP A 253 -2.10 20.22 -2.01
C ASP A 253 -1.61 19.09 -2.93
N SER A 254 -1.92 17.86 -2.54
CA SER A 254 -1.46 16.62 -3.19
C SER A 254 -1.97 16.37 -4.62
N GLY A 255 -2.77 17.26 -5.19
CA GLY A 255 -3.29 17.11 -6.55
C GLY A 255 -4.09 15.81 -6.73
N ASN A 256 -3.89 15.13 -7.86
CA ASN A 256 -4.54 13.86 -8.16
C ASN A 256 -3.63 12.92 -8.95
N HIS A 257 -4.03 11.65 -9.05
CA HIS A 257 -3.23 10.61 -9.70
C HIS A 257 -3.08 10.77 -11.23
N ASP A 258 -3.89 11.61 -11.88
CA ASP A 258 -3.78 11.89 -13.32
C ASP A 258 -2.77 13.02 -13.60
N ALA A 259 -2.28 13.69 -12.56
CA ALA A 259 -1.31 14.75 -12.69
C ALA A 259 0.00 14.27 -13.33
N ARG A 260 0.66 15.19 -14.04
CA ARG A 260 1.92 14.87 -14.73
C ARG A 260 3.03 14.48 -13.75
N ALA A 261 3.04 15.08 -12.55
CA ALA A 261 4.07 14.82 -11.55
C ALA A 261 3.82 13.53 -10.76
N ALA A 262 2.60 12.98 -10.74
CA ALA A 262 2.28 11.74 -10.03
C ALA A 262 3.09 10.55 -10.57
N LEU A 263 3.91 9.95 -9.71
CA LEU A 263 4.81 8.83 -10.04
C LEU A 263 4.26 7.50 -9.55
N VAL A 264 3.59 7.50 -8.41
CA VAL A 264 2.99 6.32 -7.77
C VAL A 264 1.58 6.64 -7.25
N ARG A 265 0.81 5.61 -6.93
CA ARG A 265 -0.50 5.69 -6.27
C ARG A 265 -0.48 4.79 -5.05
N HIS A 266 -0.81 5.34 -3.88
CA HIS A 266 -0.92 4.56 -2.65
C HIS A 266 -2.37 4.17 -2.38
N HIS A 267 -2.63 2.90 -2.15
CA HIS A 267 -3.95 2.38 -1.82
C HIS A 267 -4.14 2.32 -0.29
N TYR A 268 -4.22 3.48 0.36
CA TYR A 268 -4.21 3.65 1.85
C TYR A 268 -5.15 2.75 2.65
N HIS A 269 -6.21 2.23 2.04
CA HIS A 269 -7.19 1.37 2.70
C HIS A 269 -6.94 -0.14 2.50
N ALA A 270 -5.90 -0.52 1.76
CA ALA A 270 -5.55 -1.91 1.52
C ALA A 270 -4.86 -2.54 2.75
N SER A 271 -4.03 -1.78 3.47
CA SER A 271 -3.47 -2.21 4.75
C SER A 271 -4.39 -1.85 5.93
N ASN A 272 -4.63 -2.82 6.81
CA ASN A 272 -5.51 -2.64 7.99
C ASN A 272 -4.70 -2.55 9.30
N TRP A 273 -3.42 -2.19 9.24
CA TRP A 273 -2.57 -2.08 10.44
C TRP A 273 -3.06 -1.02 11.45
N PRO A 274 -3.66 0.14 11.05
CA PRO A 274 -4.13 1.12 12.04
C PRO A 274 -5.25 0.56 12.91
N SER A 275 -6.03 -0.42 12.45
CA SER A 275 -7.04 -1.06 13.29
C SER A 275 -6.46 -1.88 14.45
N ARG A 276 -5.19 -2.32 14.33
CA ARG A 276 -4.48 -3.10 15.36
C ARG A 276 -3.77 -2.22 16.39
N HIS A 277 -3.66 -0.92 16.11
CA HIS A 277 -2.98 0.05 16.95
C HIS A 277 -3.91 1.25 17.16
N PRO A 278 -4.58 1.33 18.32
CA PRO A 278 -5.62 2.32 18.52
C PRO A 278 -5.05 3.74 18.41
N ARG A 279 -5.73 4.58 17.63
CA ARG A 279 -5.55 6.04 17.68
C ARG A 279 -6.19 6.58 18.95
N TYR A 280 -5.78 7.77 19.35
CA TYR A 280 -6.54 8.50 20.34
C TYR A 280 -7.97 8.75 19.82
N ARG A 281 -8.96 8.29 20.59
CA ARG A 281 -10.38 8.45 20.26
C ARG A 281 -11.09 9.10 21.44
N HIS A 282 -11.58 10.33 21.27
CA HIS A 282 -12.43 10.97 22.26
C HIS A 282 -13.76 10.19 22.38
N PRO A 283 -14.27 9.93 23.59
CA PRO A 283 -15.42 9.04 23.80
C PRO A 283 -16.75 9.58 23.21
N VAL A 284 -16.81 10.85 22.83
CA VAL A 284 -18.00 11.48 22.19
C VAL A 284 -17.71 11.97 20.77
N TYR A 285 -16.50 12.42 20.49
CA TYR A 285 -16.16 13.13 19.24
C TYR A 285 -15.26 12.30 18.31
N GLY A 286 -14.85 11.10 18.73
CA GLY A 286 -14.03 10.23 17.94
C GLY A 286 -12.58 10.72 17.77
N GLU A 287 -11.98 10.32 16.66
CA GLU A 287 -10.61 10.61 16.24
C GLU A 287 -10.57 11.95 15.47
N VAL A 288 -9.61 12.82 15.81
CA VAL A 288 -9.44 14.13 15.13
C VAL A 288 -8.99 13.97 13.69
N GLU A 289 -8.32 12.87 13.36
CA GLU A 289 -7.81 12.53 12.04
C GLU A 289 -8.92 12.39 10.99
N LYS A 290 -10.17 12.17 11.42
CA LYS A 290 -11.33 12.19 10.50
C LYS A 290 -11.55 13.56 9.85
N CYS A 291 -11.01 14.63 10.43
CA CYS A 291 -11.03 15.96 9.84
C CYS A 291 -10.13 16.08 8.60
N ASN A 292 -9.19 15.15 8.39
CA ASN A 292 -8.25 15.18 7.26
C ASN A 292 -7.57 16.55 7.07
N TRP A 293 -7.03 17.09 8.16
CA TRP A 293 -6.33 18.39 8.19
C TRP A 293 -7.20 19.62 7.86
N ASN A 294 -8.52 19.48 7.76
CA ASN A 294 -9.40 20.63 7.56
C ASN A 294 -9.43 21.53 8.81
N ASP A 295 -9.00 22.78 8.66
CA ASP A 295 -8.82 23.70 9.79
C ASP A 295 -10.08 23.90 10.63
N ASP A 296 -11.21 24.19 9.99
CA ASP A 296 -12.47 24.45 10.71
C ASP A 296 -12.92 23.20 11.50
N CYS A 297 -12.76 22.01 10.90
CA CYS A 297 -13.08 20.75 11.56
C CYS A 297 -12.19 20.48 12.77
N VAL A 298 -10.86 20.65 12.63
CA VAL A 298 -9.92 20.38 13.73
C VAL A 298 -10.14 21.37 14.87
N HIS A 299 -10.25 22.67 14.59
CA HIS A 299 -10.53 23.68 15.61
C HIS A 299 -11.87 23.43 16.33
N GLN A 300 -12.91 23.01 15.59
CA GLN A 300 -14.18 22.66 16.19
C GLN A 300 -14.06 21.44 17.10
N TRP A 301 -13.34 20.40 16.67
CA TRP A 301 -13.06 19.21 17.49
C TRP A 301 -12.33 19.59 18.79
N ASP A 302 -11.29 20.44 18.71
CA ASP A 302 -10.55 20.92 19.88
C ASP A 302 -11.44 21.71 20.84
N ALA A 303 -12.27 22.60 20.30
CA ALA A 303 -13.22 23.39 21.09
C ALA A 303 -14.25 22.49 21.81
N ASP A 304 -14.76 21.48 21.11
CA ASP A 304 -15.74 20.53 21.65
C ASP A 304 -15.13 19.64 22.74
N VAL A 305 -13.91 19.13 22.53
CA VAL A 305 -13.17 18.36 23.54
C VAL A 305 -12.87 19.21 24.78
N ALA A 306 -12.44 20.47 24.59
CA ALA A 306 -12.21 21.39 25.68
C ALA A 306 -13.49 21.74 26.44
N ALA A 307 -14.61 21.94 25.74
CA ALA A 307 -15.91 22.20 26.34
C ALA A 307 -16.40 20.98 27.14
N PHE A 308 -16.29 19.78 26.57
CA PHE A 308 -16.65 18.52 27.24
C PHE A 308 -15.91 18.33 28.56
N LYS A 309 -14.60 18.60 28.58
CA LYS A 309 -13.76 18.52 29.79
C LYS A 309 -14.26 19.42 30.92
N ASN A 310 -14.93 20.53 30.61
CA ASN A 310 -15.47 21.47 31.58
C ASN A 310 -16.90 21.14 32.06
N LEU A 311 -17.56 20.13 31.49
CA LEU A 311 -18.88 19.68 31.92
C LEU A 311 -18.83 18.94 33.27
N PRO A 312 -19.91 18.99 34.07
CA PRO A 312 -20.06 18.13 35.23
C PRO A 312 -19.96 16.62 34.88
N GLU A 313 -19.38 15.80 35.75
CA GLU A 313 -19.15 14.37 35.47
C GLU A 313 -20.42 13.57 35.14
N ASN A 314 -21.56 13.95 35.70
CA ASN A 314 -22.85 13.31 35.41
C ASN A 314 -23.33 13.63 33.98
N GLU A 315 -23.03 14.84 33.49
CA GLU A 315 -23.36 15.25 32.14
C GLU A 315 -22.40 14.60 31.13
N GLN A 316 -21.10 14.54 31.44
CA GLN A 316 -20.13 13.80 30.63
C GLN A 316 -20.56 12.33 30.46
N ARG A 317 -20.91 11.65 31.56
CA ARG A 317 -21.40 10.26 31.51
C ARG A 317 -22.64 10.11 30.63
N ARG A 318 -23.60 11.03 30.74
CA ARG A 318 -24.82 11.01 29.92
C ARG A 318 -24.48 11.11 28.43
N LEU A 319 -23.60 12.04 28.05
CA LEU A 319 -23.19 12.22 26.66
C LEU A 319 -22.43 11.01 26.11
N ILE A 320 -21.56 10.39 26.92
CA ILE A 320 -20.85 9.16 26.55
C ILE A 320 -21.86 8.02 26.33
N GLU A 321 -22.76 7.76 27.29
CA GLU A 321 -23.76 6.70 27.19
C GLU A 321 -24.70 6.90 25.98
N GLU A 322 -25.06 8.15 25.69
CA GLU A 322 -25.85 8.49 24.51
C GLU A 322 -25.08 8.24 23.21
N HIS A 323 -23.82 8.66 23.13
CA HIS A 323 -22.97 8.42 21.96
C HIS A 323 -22.72 6.92 21.74
N GLU A 324 -22.41 6.16 22.79
CA GLU A 324 -22.25 4.70 22.72
C GLU A 324 -23.51 4.00 22.23
N ARG A 325 -24.69 4.48 22.62
CA ARG A 325 -25.96 3.96 22.12
C ARG A 325 -26.12 4.25 20.62
N GLN A 326 -25.85 5.48 20.19
CA GLN A 326 -25.92 5.87 18.78
C GLN A 326 -24.94 5.08 17.90
N GLU A 327 -23.71 4.89 18.36
CA GLU A 327 -22.71 4.08 17.63
C GLU A 327 -23.17 2.61 17.53
N LYS A 328 -23.70 2.00 18.59
CA LYS A 328 -24.24 0.63 18.53
C LYS A 328 -25.41 0.50 17.56
N GLU A 329 -26.33 1.47 17.56
CA GLU A 329 -27.46 1.51 16.62
C GLU A 329 -26.96 1.62 15.18
N LYS A 330 -25.95 2.46 14.94
CA LYS A 330 -25.33 2.63 13.62
C LYS A 330 -24.57 1.38 13.17
N GLU A 331 -23.76 0.76 14.04
CA GLU A 331 -23.07 -0.50 13.75
C GLU A 331 -24.04 -1.63 13.41
N GLU A 332 -25.20 -1.69 14.09
CA GLU A 332 -26.24 -2.65 13.77
C GLU A 332 -26.91 -2.35 12.42
N GLU A 333 -27.14 -1.08 12.09
CA GLU A 333 -27.65 -0.67 10.78
C GLU A 333 -26.66 -1.00 9.66
N ASP A 334 -25.38 -0.67 9.83
CA ASP A 334 -24.33 -0.94 8.86
C ASP A 334 -24.12 -2.46 8.66
N ARG A 335 -24.17 -3.25 9.74
CA ARG A 335 -24.15 -4.72 9.64
C ARG A 335 -25.32 -5.25 8.81
N ARG A 336 -26.53 -4.76 9.05
CA ARG A 336 -27.72 -5.15 8.27
C ARG A 336 -27.59 -4.75 6.80
N ARG A 337 -27.02 -3.57 6.50
CA ARG A 337 -26.77 -3.12 5.12
C ARG A 337 -25.74 -4.02 4.42
N LEU A 338 -24.66 -4.39 5.12
CA LEU A 338 -23.63 -5.27 4.57
C LEU A 338 -24.20 -6.66 4.28
N GLU A 339 -24.97 -7.24 5.21
CA GLU A 339 -25.65 -8.53 5.01
C GLU A 339 -26.60 -8.50 3.79
N GLN A 340 -27.31 -7.39 3.59
CA GLN A 340 -28.18 -7.20 2.42
C GLN A 340 -27.38 -7.09 1.12
N GLN A 341 -26.26 -6.35 1.13
CA GLN A 341 -25.37 -6.24 -0.02
C GLN A 341 -24.74 -7.59 -0.39
N GLU A 342 -24.26 -8.35 0.59
CA GLU A 342 -23.70 -9.68 0.37
C GLU A 342 -24.74 -10.66 -0.19
N GLU A 343 -25.99 -10.59 0.30
CA GLU A 343 -27.08 -11.40 -0.23
C GLU A 343 -27.42 -11.03 -1.67
N GLU A 344 -27.48 -9.73 -1.99
CA GLU A 344 -27.69 -9.22 -3.34
C GLU A 344 -26.56 -9.63 -4.29
N GLU A 345 -25.30 -9.49 -3.88
CA GLU A 345 -24.15 -9.95 -4.65
C GLU A 345 -24.15 -11.45 -4.88
N ARG A 346 -24.55 -12.25 -3.89
CA ARG A 346 -24.66 -13.70 -4.04
C ARG A 346 -25.74 -14.05 -5.06
N ARG A 347 -26.90 -13.40 -5.00
CA ARG A 347 -27.98 -13.57 -5.98
C ARG A 347 -27.53 -13.18 -7.38
N ASN A 348 -26.85 -12.05 -7.53
CA ASN A 348 -26.31 -11.60 -8.81
C ASN A 348 -25.29 -12.58 -9.39
N ARG A 349 -24.42 -13.18 -8.56
CA ARG A 349 -23.47 -14.23 -8.97
C ARG A 349 -24.19 -15.50 -9.42
N GLU A 350 -25.19 -15.96 -8.67
CA GLU A 350 -26.01 -17.12 -9.03
C GLU A 350 -26.76 -16.88 -10.36
N ASP A 351 -27.35 -15.70 -10.56
CA ASP A 351 -28.03 -15.33 -11.79
C ASP A 351 -27.06 -15.27 -13.00
N GLU A 352 -25.84 -14.77 -12.79
CA GLU A 352 -24.82 -14.75 -13.83
C GLU A 352 -24.32 -16.16 -14.19
N GLU A 353 -24.09 -17.03 -13.20
CA GLU A 353 -23.75 -18.44 -13.42
C GLU A 353 -24.85 -19.17 -14.16
N ASN A 354 -26.12 -18.98 -13.77
CA ASN A 354 -27.28 -19.56 -14.45
C ASN A 354 -27.38 -19.08 -15.90
N ARG A 355 -27.15 -17.79 -16.16
CA ARG A 355 -27.15 -17.24 -17.53
C ARG A 355 -26.03 -17.86 -18.37
N ARG A 356 -24.81 -17.95 -17.84
CA ARG A 356 -23.67 -18.59 -18.52
C ARG A 356 -23.93 -20.07 -18.81
N ALA A 357 -24.53 -20.80 -17.86
CA ALA A 357 -24.90 -22.20 -18.05
C ALA A 357 -25.97 -22.39 -19.14
N ALA A 358 -26.98 -21.51 -19.18
CA ALA A 358 -28.02 -21.53 -20.21
C ALA A 358 -27.44 -21.23 -21.62
N GLU A 359 -26.55 -20.24 -21.73
CA GLU A 359 -25.84 -19.91 -22.98
C GLU A 359 -24.97 -21.09 -23.46
N GLU A 360 -24.29 -21.78 -22.54
CA GLU A 360 -23.50 -22.98 -22.85
C GLU A 360 -24.38 -24.15 -23.29
N GLU A 361 -25.51 -24.39 -22.62
CA GLU A 361 -26.44 -25.44 -23.03
C GLU A 361 -27.03 -25.17 -24.42
N GLU A 362 -27.41 -23.92 -24.72
CA GLU A 362 -27.88 -23.53 -26.04
C GLU A 362 -26.80 -23.72 -27.11
N ARG A 363 -25.55 -23.34 -26.81
CA ARG A 363 -24.39 -23.59 -27.70
C ARG A 363 -24.22 -25.08 -27.99
N ASN A 364 -24.27 -25.92 -26.96
CA ASN A 364 -24.13 -27.37 -27.11
C ASN A 364 -25.27 -27.98 -27.94
N ARG A 365 -26.53 -27.54 -27.73
CA ARG A 365 -27.68 -27.97 -28.55
C ARG A 365 -27.51 -27.59 -30.02
N ARG A 366 -27.04 -26.36 -30.30
CA ARG A 366 -26.76 -25.92 -31.68
C ARG A 366 -25.68 -26.76 -32.34
N GLU A 367 -24.60 -27.08 -31.62
CA GLU A 367 -23.53 -27.95 -32.11
C GLU A 367 -24.03 -29.38 -32.40
N GLU A 368 -24.88 -29.94 -31.55
CA GLU A 368 -25.43 -31.28 -31.73
C GLU A 368 -26.40 -31.34 -32.92
N GLN A 369 -27.24 -30.30 -33.09
CA GLN A 369 -28.13 -30.17 -34.24
C GLN A 369 -27.34 -30.06 -35.55
N ASN A 370 -26.27 -29.26 -35.60
CA ASN A 370 -25.38 -29.16 -36.75
C ASN A 370 -24.74 -30.53 -37.10
N LYS A 371 -24.29 -31.29 -36.09
CA LYS A 371 -23.73 -32.65 -36.31
C LYS A 371 -24.78 -33.64 -36.83
N LEU A 372 -26.04 -33.52 -36.41
CA LEU A 372 -27.13 -34.36 -36.90
C LEU A 372 -27.49 -34.02 -38.35
N GLU A 373 -27.52 -32.74 -38.71
CA GLU A 373 -27.73 -32.27 -40.09
C GLU A 373 -26.61 -32.74 -41.03
N GLU A 374 -25.34 -32.66 -40.60
CA GLU A 374 -24.22 -33.23 -41.36
C GLU A 374 -24.35 -34.75 -41.57
N LYS A 375 -24.79 -35.50 -40.56
CA LYS A 375 -25.03 -36.96 -40.69
C LYS A 375 -26.22 -37.27 -41.59
N ALA A 376 -27.28 -36.45 -41.59
CA ALA A 376 -28.44 -36.63 -42.46
C ALA A 376 -28.07 -36.38 -43.94
N ASN A 377 -27.23 -35.38 -44.22
CA ASN A 377 -26.73 -35.09 -45.57
C ASN A 377 -25.71 -36.11 -46.08
N ASN A 378 -25.11 -36.93 -45.22
CA ASN A 378 -24.14 -37.98 -45.59
C ASN A 378 -24.73 -39.40 -45.66
N LYS A 379 -26.06 -39.57 -45.64
CA LYS A 379 -26.67 -40.90 -45.88
C LYS A 379 -26.50 -41.32 -47.35
N PRO A 380 -25.92 -42.49 -47.66
CA PRO A 380 -25.82 -42.97 -49.03
C PRO A 380 -27.22 -43.35 -49.55
N ALA A 381 -27.53 -42.91 -50.78
CA ALA A 381 -28.77 -43.26 -51.47
C ALA A 381 -28.92 -44.78 -51.60
N THR A 382 -30.04 -45.32 -51.09
CA THR A 382 -30.44 -46.69 -51.38
C THR A 382 -30.75 -46.83 -52.86
N ALA A 383 -30.22 -47.90 -53.46
CA ALA A 383 -30.32 -48.23 -54.87
C ALA A 383 -31.77 -48.54 -55.28
N ASP A 384 -32.52 -47.54 -55.72
CA ASP A 384 -33.70 -47.75 -56.56
C ASP A 384 -34.06 -46.45 -57.28
N GLU A 385 -33.28 -46.11 -58.31
CA GLU A 385 -33.69 -45.18 -59.39
C GLU A 385 -32.70 -45.30 -60.58
N LYS A 386 -32.53 -46.53 -61.06
CA LYS A 386 -31.97 -46.82 -62.40
C LYS A 386 -33.13 -47.27 -63.26
N LYS A 387 -33.77 -46.33 -63.98
CA LYS A 387 -34.47 -46.50 -65.28
C LYS A 387 -35.46 -45.36 -65.49
N THR A 388 -35.01 -44.25 -66.07
CA THR A 388 -35.69 -43.54 -67.19
C THR A 388 -34.90 -42.27 -67.51
N GLU A 389 -34.04 -42.33 -68.52
CA GLU A 389 -33.88 -41.30 -69.56
C GLU A 389 -32.73 -41.72 -70.48
N THR A 390 -32.98 -42.81 -71.20
CA THR A 390 -32.45 -42.95 -72.56
C THR A 390 -33.47 -42.23 -73.42
N GLU A 391 -33.25 -40.97 -73.76
CA GLU A 391 -33.80 -40.25 -74.93
C GLU A 391 -33.58 -38.75 -74.74
N ARG A 392 -32.49 -38.23 -75.33
CA ARG A 392 -32.38 -36.92 -76.02
C ARG A 392 -30.92 -36.44 -76.12
N GLU A 393 -30.04 -37.30 -76.60
CA GLU A 393 -28.83 -36.83 -77.31
C GLU A 393 -28.79 -37.54 -78.66
N GLY A 394 -29.60 -37.03 -79.57
CA GLY A 394 -29.69 -37.48 -80.95
C GLY A 394 -30.38 -36.41 -81.77
N LYS A 395 -29.56 -35.67 -82.53
CA LYS A 395 -29.90 -34.62 -83.51
C LYS A 395 -30.13 -33.22 -82.92
N GLN A 396 -29.12 -32.36 -83.04
CA GLN A 396 -28.99 -31.52 -84.24
C GLN A 396 -27.68 -30.70 -84.22
N GLN A 397 -26.75 -31.08 -85.09
CA GLN A 397 -25.91 -30.13 -85.81
C GLN A 397 -25.99 -30.48 -87.31
N GLN A 398 -26.27 -29.43 -88.09
CA GLN A 398 -26.20 -29.26 -89.56
C GLN A 398 -27.43 -29.59 -90.43
N THR A 399 -27.80 -28.54 -91.19
CA THR A 399 -28.63 -28.43 -92.40
C THR A 399 -30.14 -28.60 -92.29
#